data_AF-A0A538K7K5-F1
#
_entry.id   AF-A0A538K7K5-F1
#
_cell.length_a   1.000
_cell.length_b   1.000
_cell.length_c   1.000
_cell.angle_alpha   90.00
_cell.angle_beta   90.00
_cell.angle_gamma   90.00
#
_symmetry.space_group_name_H-M   'P 1'
#
loop_
_entity.id
_entity.type
_entity.pdbx_description
1 polymer ?
#
loop_
_entity_poly.entity_id
_entity_poly.type
_entity_poly.pdbx_seq_one_letter_code
_entity_poly.pdbx_strand_id
1 'polypeptide(L)' 'MNRAAQVSLLRWLRRQLQQPTPGRERLEAAVENDDPGEVRRLLADVPFTGEQRRHVEGLLDAWEEGR' A
#
# COMPACT_ATOMS: atom_id res chain seq x y z
N MET A 1 -4.61 -13.18 8.11
CA MET A 1 -4.79 -12.49 6.80
C MET A 1 -6.12 -11.75 6.71
N ASN A 2 -6.13 -10.41 6.81
CA ASN A 2 -7.33 -9.62 6.51
C ASN A 2 -7.31 -9.15 5.03
N ARG A 3 -7.72 -10.03 4.11
CA ARG A 3 -7.82 -9.74 2.66
C ARG A 3 -8.60 -8.46 2.35
N ALA A 4 -9.55 -8.06 3.20
CA ALA A 4 -10.34 -6.85 2.99
C ALA A 4 -9.50 -5.56 3.14
N ALA A 5 -8.53 -5.55 4.06
CA ALA A 5 -7.60 -4.43 4.24
C ALA A 5 -6.70 -4.26 3.01
N GLN A 6 -6.17 -5.38 2.50
CA GLN A 6 -5.30 -5.45 1.33
C GLN A 6 -5.99 -4.93 0.04
N VAL A 7 -7.25 -5.34 -0.19
CA VAL A 7 -8.06 -4.86 -1.32
C VAL A 7 -8.41 -3.37 -1.19
N SER A 8 -8.64 -2.89 0.04
CA SER A 8 -8.97 -1.48 0.30
C SER A 8 -7.77 -0.57 0.03
N LEU A 9 -6.57 -1.00 0.45
CA LEU A 9 -5.31 -0.32 0.16
C LEU A 9 -5.04 -0.26 -1.35
N LEU A 10 -5.16 -1.37 -2.07
CA LEU A 10 -4.99 -1.40 -3.52
C LEU A 10 -6.00 -0.53 -4.26
N ARG A 11 -7.27 -0.55 -3.84
CA ARG A 11 -8.32 0.27 -4.47
C ARG A 11 -8.03 1.76 -4.28
N TRP A 12 -7.59 2.15 -3.10
CA TRP A 12 -7.22 3.53 -2.81
C TRP A 12 -5.96 3.95 -3.59
N LEU A 13 -4.91 3.12 -3.60
CA LEU A 13 -3.67 3.37 -4.33
C LEU A 13 -3.91 3.48 -5.84
N ARG A 14 -4.70 2.58 -6.43
CA ARG A 14 -5.08 2.66 -7.86
C ARG A 14 -5.85 3.92 -8.21
N ARG A 15 -6.61 4.49 -7.27
CA ARG A 15 -7.36 5.73 -7.48
C ARG A 15 -6.48 6.98 -7.39
N GLN A 16 -5.40 6.92 -6.60
CA GLN A 16 -4.40 7.99 -6.51
C GLN A 16 -3.39 7.95 -7.67
N LEU A 17 -3.02 6.74 -8.14
CA LEU A 17 -2.05 6.53 -9.23
C LEU A 17 -2.74 6.40 -10.60
N GLN A 18 -3.47 7.44 -11.00
CA GLN A 18 -4.30 7.44 -12.23
C GLN A 18 -3.54 7.11 -13.53
N GLN A 19 -2.21 7.26 -13.57
CA GLN A 19 -1.39 6.80 -14.69
C GLN A 19 -0.67 5.48 -14.36
N PRO A 20 -0.64 4.50 -15.29
CA PRO A 20 0.25 3.36 -15.17
C PRO A 20 1.69 3.89 -15.18
N THR A 21 2.34 3.81 -14.02
CA THR A 21 3.74 4.14 -13.84
C THR A 21 4.47 2.88 -13.38
N PRO A 22 5.78 2.75 -13.62
CA PRO A 22 6.56 1.62 -13.10
C PRO A 22 6.44 1.44 -11.58
N GLY A 23 6.13 2.51 -10.84
CA GLY A 23 5.84 2.45 -9.40
C GLY A 23 4.53 1.71 -9.09
N ARG A 24 3.50 1.84 -9.93
CA ARG A 24 2.23 1.14 -9.75
C ARG A 24 2.37 -0.37 -9.94
N GLU A 25 3.07 -0.83 -10.97
CA GLU A 25 3.26 -2.26 -11.22
C GLU A 25 4.00 -2.95 -10.06
N ARG A 26 5.07 -2.32 -9.55
CA ARG A 26 5.80 -2.85 -8.38
C ARG A 26 4.95 -2.88 -7.12
N LEU A 27 4.11 -1.88 -6.92
CA LEU A 27 3.21 -1.81 -5.78
C LEU A 27 2.16 -2.92 -5.84
N GLU A 28 1.59 -3.17 -7.02
CA GLU A 28 0.66 -4.28 -7.24
C GLU A 28 1.36 -5.63 -7.01
N ALA A 29 2.58 -5.82 -7.52
CA ALA A 29 3.36 -7.04 -7.29
C ALA A 29 3.72 -7.24 -5.80
N ALA A 30 4.10 -6.20 -5.07
CA ALA A 30 4.41 -6.30 -3.64
C ALA A 30 3.18 -6.72 -2.83
N VAL A 31 2.00 -6.20 -3.18
CA VAL A 31 0.75 -6.61 -2.53
C VAL A 31 0.39 -8.07 -2.86
N GLU A 32 0.49 -8.48 -4.13
CA GLU A 32 0.21 -9.86 -4.55
C GLU A 32 1.15 -10.89 -3.90
N ASN A 33 2.40 -10.52 -3.65
CA ASN A 33 3.40 -11.37 -2.99
C ASN A 33 3.35 -11.35 -1.46
N ASP A 34 2.33 -10.71 -0.89
CA ASP A 34 2.20 -10.55 0.56
C ASP A 34 3.41 -9.85 1.21
N ASP A 35 3.98 -8.81 0.59
CA ASP A 35 5.19 -8.11 1.05
C ASP A 35 4.88 -6.69 1.55
N PRO A 36 4.45 -6.51 2.81
CA PRO A 36 4.17 -5.19 3.37
C PRO A 36 5.42 -4.31 3.50
N GLY A 37 6.62 -4.90 3.60
CA GLY A 37 7.89 -4.17 3.69
C GLY A 37 8.23 -3.46 2.38
N GLU A 38 8.08 -4.15 1.26
CA GLU A 38 8.27 -3.55 -0.08
C GLU A 38 7.19 -2.50 -0.37
N VAL A 39 5.93 -2.72 0.04
CA VAL A 39 4.89 -1.68 -0.05
C VAL A 39 5.28 -0.43 0.75
N ARG A 40 5.75 -0.60 2.00
CA ARG A 40 6.21 0.53 2.83
C ARG A 40 7.36 1.30 2.16
N ARG A 41 8.32 0.58 1.57
CA ARG A 41 9.45 1.16 0.83
C ARG A 41 9.01 1.96 -0.39
N LEU A 42 8.10 1.40 -1.20
CA LEU A 42 7.58 2.06 -2.41
C LEU A 42 6.76 3.31 -2.09
N LEU A 43 6.09 3.34 -0.94
CA LEU A 43 5.26 4.46 -0.50
C LEU A 43 6.04 5.55 0.25
N ALA A 44 7.30 5.31 0.61
CA ALA A 44 8.11 6.25 1.39
C ALA A 44 8.22 7.63 0.72
N ASP A 45 8.47 7.64 -0.60
CA ASP A 45 8.70 8.84 -1.40
C ASP A 45 7.41 9.51 -1.91
N VAL A 46 6.25 8.93 -1.60
CA VAL A 46 4.96 9.50 -2.01
C VAL A 46 4.63 10.69 -1.10
N PRO A 47 4.31 11.88 -1.66
CA PRO A 47 4.05 13.09 -0.88
C PRO A 47 2.64 13.08 -0.25
N PHE A 48 2.41 12.15 0.66
CA PHE A 48 1.18 12.08 1.45
C PHE A 48 1.05 13.26 2.41
N THR A 49 -0.18 13.67 2.67
CA THR A 49 -0.47 14.47 3.86
C THR A 49 -0.17 13.64 5.12
N GLY A 50 0.07 14.30 6.25
CA GLY A 50 0.34 13.58 7.51
C GLY A 50 -0.80 12.64 7.93
N GLU A 51 -2.04 12.99 7.62
CA GLU A 51 -3.22 12.13 7.86
C GLU A 51 -3.21 10.90 6.96
N GLN A 52 -2.96 11.08 5.66
CA GLN A 52 -2.86 9.97 4.70
C GLN A 52 -1.73 9.01 5.09
N ARG A 53 -0.58 9.54 5.51
CA ARG A 53 0.57 8.73 5.94
C ARG A 53 0.22 7.85 7.15
N ARG A 54 -0.37 8.43 8.20
CA ARG A 54 -0.82 7.67 9.38
C ARG A 54 -1.83 6.59 9.03
N HIS A 55 -2.76 6.89 8.12
CA HIS A 55 -3.75 5.92 7.68
C HIS A 55 -3.10 4.74 6.95
N VAL A 56 -2.18 5.00 6.01
CA VAL A 56 -1.44 3.97 5.27
C VAL A 56 -0.58 3.12 6.22
N GLU A 57 0.16 3.76 7.13
CA GLU A 57 0.99 3.07 8.10
C GLU A 57 0.16 2.12 8.99
N GLY A 58 -0.99 2.58 9.50
CA GLY A 58 -1.87 1.72 10.29
C GLY A 58 -2.45 0.52 9.51
N LEU A 59 -2.67 0.66 8.19
CA LEU A 59 -3.07 -0.47 7.35
C LEU A 59 -1.93 -1.49 7.15
N LEU A 60 -0.69 -1.01 7.05
CA LEU A 60 0.49 -1.87 6.91
C LEU A 60 0.81 -2.59 8.22
N ASP A 61 0.74 -1.89 9.35
CA ASP A 61 0.97 -2.47 10.67
C ASP A 61 -0.06 -3.58 10.96
N ALA A 62 -1.36 -3.32 10.70
CA ALA A 62 -2.41 -4.33 10.88
C ALA A 62 -2.27 -5.53 9.91
N TRP A 63 -1.67 -5.32 8.74
CA TRP A 63 -1.35 -6.40 7.82
C TRP A 63 -0.19 -7.25 8.33
N GLU A 64 0.88 -6.62 8.84
CA GLU A 64 2.03 -7.31 9.45
C GLU A 64 1.63 -8.10 10.71
N GLU A 65 0.79 -7.54 11.58
CA GLU A 65 0.26 -8.21 12.78
C GLU A 65 -0.67 -9.38 12.45
N GLY A 66 -1.36 -9.32 11.30
CA GLY A 66 -2.30 -10.34 10.87
C GLY A 66 -1.68 -11.48 10.05
N ARG A 67 -0.35 -11.54 9.94
CA ARG A 67 0.40 -12.56 9.20
C ARG A 67 0.53 -13.87 9.97
#